data_AF-A0A0K2UWN8-F1
#
_entry.id   AF-A0A0K2UWN8-F1
#
_cell.length_a   1.000
_cell.length_b   1.000
_cell.length_c   1.000
_cell.angle_alpha   90.00
_cell.angle_beta   90.00
_cell.angle_gamma   90.00
#
_symmetry.space_group_name_H-M   'P 1'
#
loop_
_entity.id
_entity.type
_entity.pdbx_description
1 polymer ?
#
loop_
_entity_poly.entity_id
_entity_poly.type
_entity_poly.pdbx_seq_one_letter_code
_entity_poly.pdbx_strand_id
1 'polypeptide(L)'
;MLAEFHFHQGFPREIDLFVVGTVLQFLCLRKHVTAAFALLTYVEKHPGIKKGPPYAHPLLNFVWLLLIAIENKQSLSTFMILIEKYKTSLERDPSYLEYLDKIGQTFFGVPAPKKKLPTDVFSGLFDSFFSAVNDSTENEGQSRDQPHNNTNLSRRMETEDLD
;
A
#
# COMPACT_ATOMS: atom_id res chain seq x y z
N MET A 1 24.19 5.00 16.29
CA MET A 1 23.67 3.61 16.25
C MET A 1 23.18 3.18 14.88
N LEU A 2 21.95 3.44 14.37
CA LEU A 2 21.54 2.87 13.05
C LEU A 2 22.38 3.38 11.87
N ALA A 3 22.58 4.69 11.75
CA ALA A 3 23.39 5.26 10.66
C ALA A 3 24.86 4.83 10.73
N GLU A 4 25.37 4.65 11.95
CA GLU A 4 26.73 4.19 12.23
C GLU A 4 26.88 2.70 11.91
N PHE A 5 25.87 1.88 12.26
CA PHE A 5 25.84 0.45 11.94
C PHE A 5 25.79 0.23 10.42
N HIS A 6 24.93 0.96 9.70
CA HIS A 6 24.93 0.93 8.22
C HIS A 6 26.29 1.34 7.66
N PHE A 7 26.85 2.45 8.13
CA PHE A 7 28.15 2.94 7.64
C PHE A 7 29.29 1.93 7.84
N HIS A 8 29.26 1.14 8.91
CA HIS A 8 30.31 0.16 9.22
C HIS A 8 30.07 -1.25 8.67
N GLN A 9 28.81 -1.68 8.49
CA GLN A 9 28.47 -3.09 8.22
C GLN A 9 27.40 -3.29 7.13
N GLY A 10 26.74 -2.22 6.67
CA GLY A 10 25.65 -2.31 5.70
C GLY A 10 26.12 -2.17 4.25
N PHE A 11 25.35 -2.75 3.32
CA PHE A 11 25.58 -2.49 1.90
C PHE A 11 25.03 -1.10 1.51
N PRO A 12 25.68 -0.36 0.60
CA PRO A 12 25.21 0.97 0.18
C PRO A 12 23.75 1.01 -0.32
N ARG A 13 23.24 -0.11 -0.85
CA ARG A 13 21.85 -0.25 -1.34
C ARG A 13 20.81 -0.48 -0.25
N GLU A 14 21.24 -0.79 0.98
CA GLU A 14 20.38 -1.08 2.13
C GLU A 14 20.22 0.12 3.07
N ILE A 15 20.82 1.26 2.71
CA ILE A 15 20.85 2.50 3.47
C ILE A 15 19.46 2.95 3.95
N ASP A 16 18.43 2.70 3.16
CA ASP A 16 17.05 3.03 3.51
C ASP A 16 16.35 1.91 4.29
N LEU A 17 16.73 0.64 4.10
CA LEU A 17 16.08 -0.50 4.75
C LEU A 17 16.20 -0.45 6.29
N PHE A 18 17.38 -0.11 6.82
CA PHE A 18 17.60 -0.07 8.28
C PHE A 18 16.66 0.90 8.99
N VAL A 19 16.52 2.12 8.47
CA VAL A 19 15.65 3.13 9.08
C VAL A 19 14.18 2.83 8.82
N VAL A 20 13.83 2.34 7.63
CA VAL A 20 12.45 2.01 7.26
C VAL A 20 11.90 0.91 8.16
N GLY A 21 12.62 -0.21 8.31
CA GLY A 21 12.23 -1.28 9.23
C GLY A 21 12.02 -0.77 10.66
N THR A 22 12.94 0.07 11.15
CA THR A 22 12.83 0.67 12.50
C THR A 22 11.59 1.56 12.64
N VAL A 23 11.31 2.40 11.65
CA VAL A 23 10.13 3.29 11.63
C VAL A 23 8.85 2.47 11.65
N LEU A 24 8.75 1.45 10.79
CA LEU A 24 7.59 0.56 10.74
C LEU A 24 7.39 -0.23 12.05
N GLN A 25 8.46 -0.70 12.67
CA GLN A 25 8.41 -1.34 13.99
C GLN A 25 7.91 -0.40 15.07
N PHE A 26 8.37 0.86 15.12
CA PHE A 26 7.85 1.84 16.08
C PHE A 26 6.37 2.15 15.85
N LEU A 27 5.93 2.23 14.59
CA LEU A 27 4.51 2.38 14.26
C LEU A 27 3.69 1.20 14.75
N CYS A 28 4.17 -0.03 14.59
CA CYS A 28 3.54 -1.23 15.17
C CYS A 28 3.39 -1.16 16.70
N LEU A 29 4.25 -0.42 17.39
CA LEU A 29 4.20 -0.17 18.83
C LEU A 29 3.38 1.07 19.21
N ARG A 30 2.66 1.68 18.27
CA ARG A 30 1.90 2.95 18.44
C ARG A 30 2.78 4.16 18.77
N LYS A 31 4.09 4.08 18.57
CA LYS A 31 5.06 5.14 18.90
C LYS A 31 5.37 6.04 17.68
N HIS A 32 4.34 6.63 17.08
CA HIS A 32 4.48 7.43 15.85
C HIS A 32 5.37 8.67 16.00
N VAL A 33 5.35 9.35 17.15
CA VAL A 33 6.28 10.47 17.45
C VAL A 33 7.74 10.01 17.48
N THR A 34 8.02 8.87 18.14
CA THR A 34 9.36 8.27 18.17
C THR A 34 9.79 7.82 16.78
N ALA A 35 8.87 7.27 15.98
CA ALA A 35 9.12 6.87 14.61
C ALA A 35 9.54 8.06 13.74
N ALA A 36 8.83 9.20 13.85
CA ALA A 36 9.18 10.43 13.15
C ALA A 36 10.57 10.97 13.57
N PHE A 37 10.87 10.98 14.87
CA PHE A 37 12.17 11.39 15.38
C PHE A 37 13.30 10.48 14.89
N ALA A 38 13.07 9.16 14.85
CA ALA A 38 14.03 8.19 14.33
C ALA A 38 14.35 8.43 12.85
N LEU A 39 13.32 8.66 12.02
CA LEU A 39 13.49 8.99 10.61
C LEU A 39 14.30 10.29 10.44
N LEU A 40 13.88 11.37 11.11
CA LEU A 40 14.53 12.68 11.02
C LEU A 40 16.00 12.60 11.45
N THR A 41 16.26 12.01 12.61
CA THR A 41 17.62 11.89 13.15
C THR A 41 18.52 11.06 12.24
N TYR A 42 17.98 10.01 11.61
CA TYR A 42 18.74 9.17 10.70
C TYR A 42 19.13 9.93 9.43
N VAL A 43 18.17 10.56 8.74
CA VAL A 43 18.45 11.27 7.48
C VAL A 43 19.32 12.51 7.69
N GLU A 44 19.28 13.14 8.88
CA GLU A 44 20.16 14.27 9.21
C GLU A 44 21.61 13.85 9.43
N LYS A 45 21.82 12.67 10.03
CA LYS A 45 23.16 12.18 10.42
C LYS A 45 23.83 11.32 9.35
N HIS A 46 23.08 10.78 8.41
CA HIS A 46 23.62 9.86 7.42
C HIS A 46 24.28 10.62 6.25
N PRO A 47 25.61 10.47 6.00
CA PRO A 47 26.33 11.25 5.00
C PRO A 47 25.87 10.97 3.56
N GLY A 48 25.37 9.76 3.30
CA GLY A 48 24.86 9.34 1.99
C GLY A 48 23.43 9.78 1.65
N ILE A 49 22.72 10.50 2.53
CA ILE A 49 21.33 10.91 2.31
C ILE A 49 21.25 12.42 2.19
N LYS A 50 20.67 12.91 1.09
CA LYS A 50 20.35 14.34 0.96
C LYS A 50 19.26 14.71 1.98
N LYS A 51 19.49 15.81 2.70
CA LYS A 51 18.58 16.26 3.75
C LYS A 51 17.23 16.69 3.19
N GLY A 52 16.17 16.15 3.81
CA GLY A 52 14.78 16.53 3.59
C GLY A 52 14.08 15.79 2.44
N PRO A 53 12.75 15.64 2.53
CA PRO A 53 11.92 15.10 1.45
C PRO A 53 11.75 16.13 0.31
N PRO A 54 11.53 15.69 -0.94
CA PRO A 54 11.58 14.29 -1.38
C PRO A 54 13.03 13.77 -1.39
N TYR A 55 13.21 12.59 -0.82
CA TYR A 55 14.47 11.86 -0.79
C TYR A 55 14.71 11.17 -2.13
N ALA A 56 15.98 10.90 -2.44
CA ALA A 56 16.35 10.06 -3.59
C ALA A 56 15.95 8.58 -3.42
N HIS A 57 15.57 8.18 -2.19
CA HIS A 57 15.18 6.82 -1.83
C HIS A 57 13.65 6.70 -1.73
N PRO A 58 13.00 5.94 -2.62
CA PRO A 58 11.55 5.77 -2.58
C PRO A 58 11.02 5.26 -1.24
N LEU A 59 11.71 4.32 -0.58
CA LEU A 59 11.27 3.83 0.73
C LEU A 59 11.28 4.90 1.82
N LEU A 60 12.24 5.84 1.80
CA LEU A 60 12.26 6.95 2.74
C LEU A 60 11.07 7.89 2.50
N ASN A 61 10.72 8.14 1.23
CA ASN A 61 9.53 8.92 0.88
C ASN A 61 8.25 8.22 1.34
N PHE A 62 8.18 6.89 1.18
CA PHE A 62 7.06 6.09 1.65
C PHE A 62 6.84 6.27 3.16
N VAL A 63 7.86 6.01 3.99
CA VAL A 63 7.69 6.11 5.45
C VAL A 63 7.45 7.54 5.93
N TRP A 64 8.02 8.52 5.25
CA TRP A 64 7.74 9.94 5.51
C TRP A 64 6.27 10.29 5.24
N LEU A 65 5.74 9.91 4.08
CA LEU A 65 4.33 10.13 3.72
C LEU A 65 3.39 9.33 4.63
N LEU A 66 3.77 8.11 5.04
CA LEU A 66 3.01 7.29 5.97
C LEU A 66 2.90 7.97 7.35
N LEU A 67 3.99 8.54 7.86
CA LEU A 67 3.99 9.29 9.11
C LEU A 67 3.06 10.51 9.03
N ILE A 68 3.12 11.27 7.92
CA ILE A 68 2.20 12.39 7.67
C ILE A 68 0.74 11.91 7.62
N ALA A 69 0.48 10.79 6.96
CA ALA A 69 -0.87 10.23 6.85
C ALA A 69 -1.43 9.85 8.23
N ILE A 70 -0.61 9.26 9.09
CA ILE A 70 -0.97 8.89 10.46
C ILE A 70 -1.22 10.15 11.32
N GLU A 71 -0.31 11.12 11.28
CA GLU A 71 -0.43 12.35 12.08
C GLU A 71 -1.69 13.16 11.71
N ASN A 72 -2.01 13.22 10.42
CA ASN A 72 -3.20 13.92 9.92
C ASN A 72 -4.46 13.05 9.90
N LYS A 73 -4.43 11.83 10.47
CA LYS A 73 -5.56 10.88 10.52
C LYS A 73 -6.23 10.68 9.16
N GLN A 74 -5.41 10.49 8.12
CA GLN A 74 -5.87 10.27 6.77
C GLN A 74 -6.69 8.97 6.63
N SER A 75 -7.45 8.89 5.56
CA SER A 75 -8.32 7.75 5.29
C SER A 75 -7.54 6.45 5.02
N LEU A 76 -8.21 5.31 5.22
CA LEU A 76 -7.70 3.99 4.79
C LEU A 76 -7.36 3.97 3.30
N SER A 77 -8.15 4.65 2.46
CA SER A 77 -7.89 4.76 1.02
C SER A 77 -6.55 5.43 0.73
N THR A 78 -6.20 6.50 1.45
CA THR A 78 -4.91 7.18 1.33
C THR A 78 -3.75 6.25 1.68
N PHE A 79 -3.90 5.46 2.76
CA PHE A 79 -2.92 4.45 3.15
C PHE A 79 -2.74 3.38 2.07
N MET A 80 -3.84 2.85 1.52
CA MET A 80 -3.80 1.82 0.47
C MET A 80 -3.14 2.34 -0.83
N ILE A 81 -3.50 3.55 -1.27
CA ILE A 81 -2.85 4.19 -2.43
C ILE A 81 -1.34 4.33 -2.21
N LEU A 82 -0.93 4.69 -0.99
CA LEU A 82 0.49 4.83 -0.67
C LEU A 82 1.22 3.48 -0.80
N ILE A 83 0.62 2.38 -0.36
CA ILE A 83 1.23 1.06 -0.48
C ILE A 83 1.29 0.61 -1.93
N GLU A 84 0.21 0.83 -2.70
CA GLU A 84 0.16 0.53 -4.12
C GLU A 84 1.29 1.23 -4.89
N LYS A 85 1.44 2.54 -4.68
CA LYS A 85 2.46 3.36 -5.36
C LYS A 85 3.90 2.95 -5.04
N TYR A 86 4.14 2.39 -3.85
CA TYR A 86 5.47 2.01 -3.39
C TYR A 86 5.69 0.49 -3.34
N LYS A 87 4.80 -0.32 -3.93
CA LYS A 87 4.85 -1.79 -3.92
C LYS A 87 6.25 -2.35 -4.20
N THR A 88 6.84 -1.99 -5.34
CA THR A 88 8.18 -2.46 -5.76
C THR A 88 9.28 -2.11 -4.75
N SER A 89 9.12 -0.99 -4.03
CA SER A 89 10.07 -0.58 -3.01
C SER A 89 9.88 -1.37 -1.71
N LEU A 90 8.64 -1.69 -1.36
CA LEU A 90 8.26 -2.46 -0.17
C LEU A 90 8.64 -3.93 -0.29
N GLU A 91 8.54 -4.51 -1.48
CA GLU A 91 8.93 -5.91 -1.75
C GLU A 91 10.42 -6.21 -1.57
N ARG A 92 11.26 -5.18 -1.36
CA ARG A 92 12.67 -5.38 -1.01
C ARG A 92 12.86 -6.05 0.35
N ASP A 93 11.89 -5.94 1.26
CA ASP A 93 11.88 -6.67 2.54
C ASP A 93 10.46 -7.20 2.80
N PRO A 94 10.24 -8.52 2.69
CA PRO A 94 8.92 -9.13 2.92
C PRO A 94 8.33 -8.85 4.31
N SER A 95 9.17 -8.62 5.33
CA SER A 95 8.70 -8.34 6.70
C SER A 95 7.92 -7.03 6.81
N TYR A 96 8.07 -6.12 5.85
CA TYR A 96 7.33 -4.85 5.83
C TYR A 96 5.82 -5.06 5.68
N LEU A 97 5.39 -6.09 4.97
CA LEU A 97 3.96 -6.36 4.76
C LEU A 97 3.25 -6.67 6.09
N GLU A 98 3.89 -7.44 6.98
CA GLU A 98 3.35 -7.71 8.31
C GLU A 98 3.24 -6.45 9.16
N TYR A 99 4.27 -5.59 9.11
CA TYR A 99 4.22 -4.33 9.84
C TYR A 99 3.10 -3.46 9.31
N LEU A 100 2.93 -3.38 7.99
CA LEU A 100 1.89 -2.59 7.35
C LEU A 100 0.49 -3.13 7.67
N ASP A 101 0.30 -4.44 7.79
CA ASP A 101 -0.97 -5.04 8.21
C ASP A 101 -1.33 -4.58 9.61
N LYS A 102 -0.36 -4.64 10.53
CA LYS A 102 -0.53 -4.19 11.92
C LYS A 102 -0.76 -2.68 12.02
N ILE A 103 -0.09 -1.89 11.18
CA ILE A 103 -0.28 -0.44 11.09
C ILE A 103 -1.68 -0.11 10.56
N GLY A 104 -2.14 -0.80 9.52
CA GLY A 104 -3.49 -0.70 8.97
C GLY A 104 -4.55 -0.91 10.04
N GLN A 105 -4.41 -1.98 10.82
CA GLN A 105 -5.31 -2.28 11.94
C GLN A 105 -5.26 -1.21 13.03
N THR A 106 -4.07 -0.68 13.31
CA THR A 106 -3.83 0.21 14.44
C THR A 106 -4.26 1.65 14.18
N PHE A 107 -4.00 2.18 12.99
CA PHE A 107 -4.18 3.60 12.66
C PHE A 107 -5.30 3.87 11.66
N PHE A 108 -5.68 2.88 10.85
CA PHE A 108 -6.64 3.05 9.75
C PHE A 108 -7.90 2.19 9.90
N GLY A 109 -8.06 1.52 11.03
CA GLY A 109 -9.29 0.79 11.39
C GLY A 109 -9.52 -0.48 10.58
N VAL A 110 -8.46 -1.07 10.01
CA VAL A 110 -8.60 -2.33 9.28
C VAL A 110 -8.96 -3.47 10.25
N PRO A 111 -9.93 -4.34 9.90
CA PRO A 111 -10.27 -5.48 10.74
C PRO A 111 -9.06 -6.40 10.95
N ALA A 112 -8.90 -6.93 12.16
CA ALA A 112 -7.86 -7.93 12.42
C ALA A 112 -8.06 -9.16 11.52
N PRO A 113 -7.00 -9.68 10.89
CA PRO A 113 -7.12 -10.87 10.04
C PRO A 113 -7.65 -12.04 10.87
N LYS A 114 -8.67 -12.73 10.33
CA LYS A 114 -9.20 -13.95 10.93
C LYS A 114 -8.05 -14.97 10.99
N LYS A 115 -7.75 -15.48 12.19
CA LYS A 115 -6.63 -16.40 12.48
C LYS A 115 -6.36 -17.37 11.31
N LYS A 116 -5.24 -17.21 10.61
CA LYS A 116 -4.71 -18.19 9.64
C LYS A 116 -3.56 -18.98 10.28
N LEU A 117 -3.33 -20.20 9.79
CA LEU A 117 -2.36 -21.19 10.27
C LEU A 117 -0.91 -20.62 10.25
N PRO A 118 0.03 -21.14 11.07
CA PRO A 118 1.34 -20.53 11.31
C PRO A 118 2.25 -20.34 10.10
N THR A 119 1.92 -20.96 8.96
CA THR A 119 2.78 -21.00 7.77
C THR A 119 2.31 -20.10 6.63
N ASP A 120 1.15 -19.44 6.75
CA ASP A 120 0.44 -18.81 5.62
C ASP A 120 -0.11 -17.40 5.93
N VAL A 121 0.64 -16.64 6.75
CA VAL A 121 0.13 -15.48 7.50
C VAL A 121 0.58 -14.10 7.02
N PHE A 122 1.37 -13.98 5.95
CA PHE A 122 2.14 -12.74 5.75
C PHE A 122 1.46 -11.60 4.96
N SER A 123 0.26 -11.78 4.39
CA SER A 123 -0.28 -10.77 3.45
C SER A 123 -1.82 -10.74 3.33
N GLY A 124 -2.58 -11.09 4.38
CA GLY A 124 -4.03 -11.26 4.25
C GLY A 124 -4.81 -10.05 3.71
N LEU A 125 -4.43 -8.83 4.07
CA LEU A 125 -5.06 -7.60 3.59
C LEU A 125 -4.42 -7.11 2.29
N PHE A 126 -3.10 -7.22 2.20
CA PHE A 126 -2.34 -6.84 1.01
C PHE A 126 -2.64 -7.72 -0.18
N ASP A 127 -2.70 -9.04 -0.02
CA ASP A 127 -3.08 -9.98 -1.08
C ASP A 127 -4.48 -9.69 -1.59
N SER A 128 -5.43 -9.44 -0.69
CA SER A 128 -6.80 -9.10 -1.10
C SER A 128 -6.85 -7.78 -1.86
N PHE A 129 -6.09 -6.78 -1.41
CA PHE A 129 -6.02 -5.47 -2.08
C PHE A 129 -5.31 -5.56 -3.43
N PHE A 130 -4.13 -6.18 -3.49
CA PHE A 130 -3.38 -6.35 -4.72
C PHE A 130 -4.08 -7.27 -5.71
N SER A 131 -4.77 -8.31 -5.25
CA SER A 131 -5.62 -9.14 -6.11
C SER A 131 -6.76 -8.31 -6.70
N ALA A 132 -7.41 -7.46 -5.91
CA ALA A 132 -8.48 -6.59 -6.41
C ALA A 132 -7.96 -5.54 -7.40
N VAL A 133 -6.79 -4.94 -7.14
CA VAL A 133 -6.17 -3.97 -8.05
C VAL A 133 -5.70 -4.65 -9.34
N ASN A 134 -5.08 -5.82 -9.26
CA ASN A 134 -4.57 -6.53 -10.44
C ASN A 134 -5.71 -7.02 -11.35
N ASP A 135 -6.81 -7.51 -10.75
CA ASP A 135 -8.04 -7.89 -11.49
C ASP A 135 -8.69 -6.67 -12.19
N SER A 136 -8.59 -5.49 -11.57
CA SER A 136 -9.08 -4.24 -12.17
C SER A 136 -8.25 -3.78 -13.38
N THR A 137 -6.96 -4.14 -13.44
CA THR A 137 -6.06 -3.73 -14.53
C THR A 137 -6.09 -4.65 -15.76
N GLU A 138 -6.59 -5.89 -15.62
CA GLU A 138 -6.61 -6.87 -16.72
C GLU A 138 -7.89 -6.79 -17.59
N ASN A 139 -8.86 -5.93 -17.25
CA ASN A 139 -10.16 -5.87 -17.94
C ASN A 139 -10.32 -4.73 -18.97
N GLU A 140 -9.27 -3.97 -19.29
CA GLU A 140 -9.29 -2.91 -20.33
C GLU A 140 -8.71 -3.40 -21.68
N GLY A 141 -9.10 -4.58 -22.14
CA GLY A 141 -8.48 -5.22 -23.32
C GLY A 141 -9.34 -6.08 -24.23
N GLN A 142 -10.67 -6.10 -24.08
CA GLN A 142 -11.55 -6.77 -25.06
C GLN A 142 -12.59 -5.81 -25.63
N SER A 143 -12.20 -5.17 -26.74
CA SER A 143 -13.13 -4.63 -27.74
C SER A 143 -14.09 -5.73 -28.18
N ARG A 144 -15.31 -5.74 -27.65
CA ARG A 144 -16.44 -6.47 -28.20
C ARG A 144 -17.00 -5.68 -29.38
N ASP A 145 -16.44 -5.92 -30.57
CA ASP A 145 -17.23 -5.76 -31.79
C ASP A 145 -18.26 -6.89 -31.84
N GLN A 146 -19.53 -6.56 -31.63
CA GLN A 146 -20.65 -7.36 -32.12
C GLN A 146 -21.65 -6.47 -32.87
N PRO A 147 -22.11 -6.87 -34.07
CA PRO A 147 -23.01 -6.06 -34.87
C PRO A 147 -24.44 -6.11 -34.33
N HIS A 148 -25.08 -4.95 -34.38
CA HIS A 148 -26.51 -4.74 -34.15
C HIS A 148 -27.40 -5.66 -35.00
N ASN A 149 -28.34 -6.35 -34.36
CA ASN A 149 -29.61 -6.75 -34.96
C ASN A 149 -30.70 -6.72 -33.88
N ASN A 150 -31.46 -5.63 -33.83
CA ASN A 150 -32.72 -5.57 -33.08
C ASN A 150 -33.81 -5.04 -34.01
N THR A 151 -34.60 -5.97 -34.55
CA THR A 151 -35.82 -5.67 -35.27
C THR A 151 -36.97 -5.56 -34.26
N ASN A 152 -37.37 -4.31 -34.04
CA ASN A 152 -38.66 -3.81 -33.54
C ASN A 152 -39.69 -4.81 -32.99
N LEU A 153 -39.92 -4.77 -31.67
CA LEU A 153 -41.14 -5.26 -31.03
C LEU A 153 -41.87 -4.09 -30.37
N SER A 154 -42.82 -3.48 -31.07
CA SER A 154 -43.95 -2.75 -30.48
C SER A 154 -44.98 -2.35 -31.54
N ARG A 155 -46.10 -3.07 -31.58
CA ARG A 155 -47.43 -2.44 -31.60
C ARG A 155 -48.51 -3.46 -31.29
N ARG A 156 -49.10 -3.32 -30.09
CA ARG A 156 -50.48 -3.71 -29.82
C ARG A 156 -51.40 -2.92 -30.76
N MET A 157 -52.36 -3.60 -31.40
CA MET A 157 -53.59 -2.97 -31.86
C MET A 157 -54.71 -4.01 -31.75
N GLU A 158 -55.76 -3.61 -31.06
CA GLU A 158 -57.03 -4.31 -30.81
C GLU A 158 -57.89 -4.42 -32.08
N THR A 159 -59.08 -5.00 -31.91
CA THR A 159 -60.23 -5.15 -32.84
C THR A 159 -60.10 -6.31 -33.82
N GLU A 160 -61.12 -7.10 -34.12
CA GLU A 160 -62.51 -7.27 -33.67
C GLU A 160 -62.95 -8.65 -34.26
N ASP A 161 -64.07 -9.16 -33.77
CA ASP A 161 -64.77 -10.37 -34.22
C ASP A 161 -64.90 -10.51 -35.75
N LEU A 162 -65.05 -11.75 -36.24
CA LEU A 162 -65.97 -12.15 -37.31
C LEU A 162 -65.96 -13.68 -37.53
N ASP A 163 -67.15 -14.27 -37.33
CA ASP A 163 -67.71 -15.59 -37.74
C ASP A 163 -67.06 -16.92 -37.31
#